data_AF-A0A4U5M3A9-F1
#
_entry.id   AF-A0A4U5M3A9-F1
#
_cell.length_a   1.000
_cell.length_b   1.000
_cell.length_c   1.000
_cell.angle_alpha   90.00
_cell.angle_beta   90.00
_cell.angle_gamma   90.00
#
_symmetry.space_group_name_H-M   'P 1'
#
loop_
_entity.id
_entity.type
_entity.pdbx_description
1 polymer ?
#
loop_
_entity_poly.entity_id
_entity_poly.type
_entity_poly.pdbx_seq_one_letter_code
_entity_poly.pdbx_strand_id
1 'polypeptide(L)'
;MGVLDVNFKQIMVYDSIETIRKSLMTYDSRKQVIQARLPTIAHHLLYRNTGIDVPASQFHVRFVSAAYQTQQTDGVNCGVYAIYNAISYLQKTLGSGERVINVQMPVSGKHELAAYCNRLRMGWRQDLIAKHPILAKRAEKHFNSVPVLRTTGLLRRLCLFTRH
;
A
#
# COMPACT_ATOMS: atom_id res chain seq x y z
N MET A 1 -3.39 -2.52 -0.90
CA MET A 1 -2.58 -2.38 0.33
C MET A 1 -3.55 -2.35 1.51
N GLY A 2 -3.16 -2.90 2.66
CA GLY A 2 -3.99 -2.90 3.88
C GLY A 2 -3.25 -2.25 5.05
N VAL A 3 -3.94 -1.42 5.84
CA VAL A 3 -3.44 -0.90 7.12
C VAL A 3 -4.22 -1.56 8.24
N LEU A 4 -3.50 -2.23 9.15
CA LEU A 4 -4.07 -2.75 10.39
C LEU A 4 -3.97 -1.66 11.46
N ASP A 5 -5.12 -1.14 11.87
CA ASP A 5 -5.25 -0.27 13.04
C ASP A 5 -5.76 -1.10 14.22
N VAL A 6 -4.86 -1.38 15.15
CA VAL A 6 -5.15 -2.23 16.32
C VAL A 6 -6.05 -1.52 17.33
N ASN A 7 -5.93 -0.20 17.48
CA ASN A 7 -6.72 0.59 18.42
C ASN A 7 -8.21 0.56 18.03
N PHE A 8 -8.47 0.68 16.73
CA PHE A 8 -9.83 0.63 16.19
C PHE A 8 -10.28 -0.78 15.78
N LYS A 9 -9.43 -1.80 15.97
CA LYS A 9 -9.65 -3.19 15.51
C LYS A 9 -10.13 -3.23 14.06
N GLN A 10 -9.48 -2.45 13.19
CA GLN A 10 -9.92 -2.24 11.81
C GLN A 10 -8.79 -2.48 10.82
N ILE A 11 -9.15 -3.02 9.66
CA ILE A 11 -8.24 -3.24 8.53
C ILE A 11 -8.72 -2.42 7.35
N MET A 12 -8.04 -1.32 7.06
CA MET A 12 -8.36 -0.41 5.96
C MET A 12 -7.67 -0.88 4.68
N VAL A 13 -8.45 -1.23 3.66
CA VAL A 13 -7.94 -1.72 2.38
C VAL A 13 -8.04 -0.61 1.33
N TYR A 14 -6.88 -0.15 0.87
CA TYR A 14 -6.72 0.84 -0.19
C TYR A 14 -6.31 0.14 -1.49
N ASP A 15 -7.01 0.45 -2.58
CA ASP A 15 -6.72 -0.07 -3.93
C ASP A 15 -6.74 1.09 -4.94
N SER A 16 -5.55 1.52 -5.36
CA SER A 16 -5.36 2.61 -6.32
C SER A 16 -5.87 2.27 -7.73
N ILE A 17 -6.19 1.00 -8.02
CA ILE A 17 -6.76 0.53 -9.29
C ILE A 17 -8.17 0.01 -9.14
N GLU A 18 -8.88 0.35 -8.07
CA GLU A 18 -10.25 -0.08 -7.85
C GLU A 18 -11.11 0.18 -9.09
N THR A 19 -11.04 1.37 -9.69
CA THR A 19 -11.86 1.72 -10.86
C THR A 19 -11.47 0.96 -12.12
N ILE A 20 -10.18 0.64 -12.29
CA ILE A 20 -9.67 -0.13 -13.43
C ILE A 20 -10.03 -1.62 -13.30
N ARG A 21 -10.09 -2.14 -12.07
CA ARG A 21 -10.39 -3.56 -11.81
C ARG A 21 -11.87 -3.87 -11.66
N LYS A 22 -12.72 -2.89 -11.34
CA LYS A 22 -14.18 -3.07 -11.27
C LYS A 22 -14.80 -3.55 -12.59
N SER A 23 -14.14 -3.36 -13.73
CA SER A 23 -14.57 -3.91 -15.02
C SER A 23 -14.29 -5.40 -15.20
N LEU A 24 -13.60 -6.05 -14.25
CA LEU A 24 -13.29 -7.48 -14.28
C LEU A 24 -14.25 -8.22 -13.34
N MET A 25 -14.97 -9.23 -13.86
CA MET A 25 -15.92 -10.08 -13.10
C MET A 25 -15.31 -10.76 -11.85
N THR A 26 -13.99 -10.74 -11.69
CA THR A 26 -13.27 -11.35 -10.56
C THR A 26 -12.99 -10.39 -9.40
N TYR A 27 -13.39 -9.12 -9.49
CA TYR A 27 -13.07 -8.14 -8.45
C TYR A 27 -13.84 -8.38 -7.15
N ASP A 28 -15.13 -8.68 -7.23
CA ASP A 28 -15.97 -8.90 -6.04
C ASP A 28 -15.63 -10.20 -5.32
N SER A 29 -15.36 -11.28 -6.07
CA SER A 29 -14.89 -12.55 -5.47
C SER A 29 -13.54 -12.38 -4.78
N ARG A 30 -12.63 -11.57 -5.33
CA ARG A 30 -11.36 -11.22 -4.66
C ARG A 30 -11.59 -10.39 -3.39
N LYS A 31 -12.52 -9.45 -3.39
CA LYS A 31 -12.88 -8.69 -2.18
C LYS A 31 -13.41 -9.62 -1.09
N GLN A 32 -14.30 -10.55 -1.42
CA GLN A 32 -14.82 -11.53 -0.46
C GLN A 32 -13.70 -12.38 0.14
N VAL A 33 -12.77 -12.90 -0.67
CA VAL A 33 -11.62 -13.66 -0.18
C VAL A 33 -10.73 -12.81 0.74
N ILE A 34 -10.45 -11.57 0.36
CA ILE A 34 -9.66 -10.64 1.19
C ILE A 34 -10.39 -10.36 2.52
N GLN A 35 -11.69 -10.11 2.46
CA GLN A 35 -12.54 -9.83 3.62
C GLN A 35 -12.58 -11.00 4.61
N ALA A 36 -12.63 -12.24 4.10
CA ALA A 36 -12.63 -13.44 4.94
C ALA A 36 -11.25 -13.73 5.58
N ARG A 37 -10.14 -13.43 4.87
CA ARG A 37 -8.79 -13.84 5.32
C ARG A 37 -8.07 -12.81 6.20
N LEU A 38 -8.29 -11.52 5.95
CA LEU A 38 -7.57 -10.46 6.67
C LEU A 38 -7.75 -10.48 8.19
N PRO A 39 -8.93 -10.78 8.77
CA PRO A 39 -9.10 -10.83 10.21
C PRO A 39 -8.21 -11.88 10.90
N THR A 40 -8.11 -13.08 10.32
CA THR A 40 -7.21 -14.15 10.82
C THR A 40 -5.74 -13.74 10.72
N ILE A 41 -5.35 -13.11 9.61
CA ILE A 41 -3.98 -12.58 9.44
C ILE A 41 -3.68 -11.52 10.50
N ALA A 42 -4.61 -10.59 10.76
CA ALA A 42 -4.45 -9.55 11.77
C ALA A 42 -4.30 -10.12 13.18
N HIS A 43 -5.13 -11.09 13.56
CA HIS A 43 -5.00 -11.82 14.82
C HIS A 43 -3.59 -12.40 14.99
N HIS A 44 -3.12 -13.20 14.00
CA HIS A 44 -1.80 -13.82 14.10
C HIS A 44 -0.66 -12.79 14.14
N LEU A 45 -0.76 -11.70 13.36
CA LEU A 45 0.23 -10.64 13.37
C LEU A 45 0.27 -9.91 14.71
N LEU A 46 -0.88 -9.60 15.31
CA LEU A 46 -0.93 -8.93 16.61
C LEU A 46 -0.39 -9.85 17.71
N TYR A 47 -0.91 -11.07 17.80
CA TYR A 47 -0.52 -12.04 18.81
C TYR A 47 0.99 -12.32 18.75
N ARG A 48 1.54 -12.58 17.56
CA ARG A 48 2.96 -12.87 17.39
C ARG A 48 3.86 -11.70 17.79
N ASN A 49 3.46 -10.46 17.52
CA ASN A 49 4.30 -9.29 17.74
C ASN A 49 4.16 -8.68 19.15
N THR A 50 3.06 -8.95 19.84
CA THR A 50 2.74 -8.27 21.12
C THR A 50 2.32 -9.20 22.25
N GLY A 51 1.99 -10.46 21.96
CA GLY A 51 1.38 -11.40 22.91
C GLY A 51 -0.09 -11.12 23.22
N ILE A 52 -0.66 -10.03 22.69
CA ILE A 52 -2.05 -9.66 22.91
C ILE A 52 -2.96 -10.55 22.06
N ASP A 53 -3.86 -11.27 22.73
CA ASP A 53 -4.87 -12.11 22.08
C ASP A 53 -6.16 -11.31 21.81
N VAL A 54 -6.37 -10.95 20.54
CA VAL A 54 -7.63 -10.38 20.05
C VAL A 54 -8.24 -11.37 19.06
N PRO A 55 -9.47 -11.87 19.30
CA PRO A 55 -10.13 -12.80 18.39
C PRO A 55 -10.28 -12.22 16.98
N ALA A 56 -10.09 -13.05 15.96
CA ALA A 56 -10.23 -12.65 14.56
C ALA A 56 -11.58 -11.98 14.26
N SER A 57 -12.67 -12.44 14.89
CA SER A 57 -14.02 -11.88 14.74
C SER A 57 -14.16 -10.42 15.17
N GLN A 58 -13.22 -9.89 15.96
CA GLN A 58 -13.23 -8.50 16.38
C GLN A 58 -12.58 -7.55 15.35
N PHE A 59 -11.89 -8.07 14.33
CA PHE A 59 -11.30 -7.23 13.29
C PHE A 59 -12.28 -6.97 12.14
N HIS A 60 -12.54 -5.69 11.87
CA HIS A 60 -13.41 -5.29 10.78
C HIS A 60 -12.61 -4.88 9.54
N VAL A 61 -12.88 -5.52 8.40
CA VAL A 61 -12.27 -5.14 7.12
C VAL A 61 -13.11 -4.06 6.44
N ARG A 62 -12.46 -2.98 6.01
CA ARG A 62 -13.12 -1.89 5.26
C ARG A 62 -12.38 -1.63 3.96
N PHE A 63 -13.06 -1.85 2.85
CA PHE A 63 -12.60 -1.39 1.55
C PHE A 63 -12.87 0.10 1.42
N VAL A 64 -11.83 0.88 1.18
CA VAL A 64 -11.93 2.33 1.04
C VAL A 64 -12.40 2.64 -0.39
N SER A 65 -13.40 3.50 -0.51
CA SER A 65 -13.89 3.97 -1.81
C SER A 65 -12.83 4.83 -2.51
N ALA A 66 -12.81 4.79 -3.84
CA ALA A 66 -12.07 5.71 -4.70
C ALA A 66 -12.24 7.20 -4.33
N ALA A 67 -13.34 7.60 -3.67
CA ALA A 67 -13.55 8.98 -3.23
C ALA A 67 -12.62 9.42 -2.09
N TYR A 68 -11.98 8.50 -1.38
CA TYR A 68 -11.14 8.77 -0.20
C TYR A 68 -9.67 8.37 -0.42
N GLN A 69 -9.30 8.05 -1.65
CA GLN A 69 -7.93 7.68 -2.03
C GLN A 69 -7.66 8.12 -3.47
N THR A 70 -6.41 8.42 -3.80
CA THR A 70 -6.09 8.77 -5.19
C THR A 70 -6.03 7.50 -6.04
N GLN A 71 -6.83 7.47 -7.11
CA GLN A 71 -6.77 6.41 -8.11
C GLN A 71 -5.56 6.64 -9.03
N GLN A 72 -4.84 5.57 -9.36
CA GLN A 72 -3.77 5.65 -10.33
C GLN A 72 -4.33 5.68 -11.74
N THR A 73 -3.70 6.49 -12.58
CA THR A 73 -4.05 6.60 -14.00
C THR A 73 -3.23 5.65 -14.86
N ASP A 74 -2.08 5.20 -14.35
CA ASP A 74 -1.20 4.25 -15.02
C ASP A 74 -1.29 2.90 -14.30
N GLY A 75 -1.29 1.79 -15.04
CA GLY A 75 -1.42 0.43 -14.46
C GLY A 75 -0.21 -0.01 -13.62
N VAL A 76 0.79 0.84 -13.44
CA VAL A 76 2.10 0.45 -12.94
C VAL A 76 2.38 1.03 -11.55
N ASN A 77 1.95 2.23 -11.20
CA ASN A 77 2.46 2.93 -10.01
C ASN A 77 1.89 2.50 -8.65
N CYS A 78 1.21 1.36 -8.55
CA CYS A 78 0.54 0.88 -7.34
C CYS A 78 1.41 0.83 -6.08
N GLY A 79 2.71 0.56 -6.22
CA GLY A 79 3.66 0.61 -5.10
C GLY A 79 3.83 2.02 -4.51
N VAL A 80 3.84 3.06 -5.36
CA VAL A 80 3.93 4.46 -4.90
C VAL A 80 2.68 4.87 -4.15
N TYR A 81 1.50 4.54 -4.67
CA TYR A 81 0.24 4.79 -3.97
C TYR A 81 0.16 4.02 -2.65
N ALA A 82 0.60 2.77 -2.62
CA ALA A 82 0.60 1.97 -1.39
C ALA A 82 1.44 2.61 -0.28
N ILE A 83 2.67 3.04 -0.60
CA ILE A 83 3.55 3.69 0.38
C ILE A 83 2.98 5.04 0.81
N TYR A 84 2.50 5.86 -0.14
CA TYR A 84 1.91 7.16 0.17
C TYR A 84 0.68 7.03 1.07
N ASN A 85 -0.22 6.09 0.77
CA ASN A 85 -1.42 5.86 1.57
C ASN A 85 -1.07 5.41 3.00
N ALA A 86 -0.04 4.58 3.17
CA ALA A 86 0.44 4.17 4.50
C ALA A 86 0.94 5.37 5.31
N ILE A 87 1.82 6.18 4.72
CA ILE A 87 2.41 7.35 5.37
C ILE A 87 1.32 8.36 5.72
N SER A 88 0.43 8.65 4.78
CA SER A 88 -0.67 9.60 4.97
C SER A 88 -1.63 9.15 6.05
N TYR A 89 -1.94 7.86 6.11
CA TYR A 89 -2.76 7.30 7.19
C TYR A 89 -2.08 7.52 8.54
N LEU A 90 -0.82 7.11 8.69
CA LEU A 90 -0.07 7.24 9.94
C LEU A 90 0.05 8.70 10.39
N GLN A 91 0.43 9.61 9.49
CA GLN A 91 0.59 11.03 9.81
C GLN A 91 -0.71 11.66 10.31
N LYS A 92 -1.83 11.35 9.66
CA LYS A 92 -3.12 11.92 10.02
C LYS A 92 -3.67 11.30 11.31
N THR A 93 -3.57 9.97 11.47
CA THR A 93 -4.06 9.28 12.69
C THR A 93 -3.24 9.67 13.92
N LEU A 94 -1.91 9.79 13.80
CA LEU A 94 -1.04 10.24 14.90
C LEU A 94 -1.29 11.72 15.25
N GLY A 95 -1.65 12.55 14.26
CA GLY A 95 -1.89 13.98 14.47
C GLY A 95 -3.26 14.31 15.07
N SER A 96 -4.30 13.51 14.79
CA SER A 96 -5.66 13.79 15.25
C SER A 96 -6.15 12.89 16.40
N GLY A 97 -5.56 11.72 16.60
CA GLY A 97 -6.12 10.69 17.48
C GLY A 97 -7.43 10.08 16.96
N GLU A 98 -7.89 10.51 15.78
CA GLU A 98 -9.14 10.07 15.17
C GLU A 98 -8.91 9.07 14.04
N ARG A 99 -9.97 8.32 13.72
CA ARG A 99 -9.96 7.37 12.61
C ARG A 99 -9.93 8.12 11.27
N VAL A 100 -8.81 8.01 10.57
CA VAL A 100 -8.64 8.64 9.24
C VAL A 100 -9.01 7.67 8.13
N ILE A 101 -9.85 8.13 7.19
CA ILE A 101 -10.23 7.34 6.01
C ILE A 101 -9.63 7.97 4.73
N ASN A 102 -9.55 9.30 4.68
CA ASN A 102 -9.10 10.03 3.50
C ASN A 102 -7.56 10.16 3.44
N VAL A 103 -6.96 9.51 2.44
CA VAL A 103 -5.52 9.54 2.15
C VAL A 103 -5.23 10.03 0.72
N GLN A 104 -6.09 10.88 0.17
CA GLN A 104 -5.87 11.46 -1.15
C GLN A 104 -4.57 12.27 -1.20
N MET A 105 -3.82 12.07 -2.29
CA MET A 105 -2.70 12.91 -2.69
C MET A 105 -3.19 14.34 -2.98
N PRO A 106 -2.42 15.37 -2.59
CA PRO A 106 -2.77 16.76 -2.83
C PRO A 106 -2.42 17.16 -4.26
N VAL A 107 -3.17 16.66 -5.24
CA VAL A 107 -2.96 16.95 -6.66
C VAL A 107 -4.28 17.36 -7.32
N SER A 108 -4.23 18.40 -8.14
CA SER A 108 -5.42 19.00 -8.76
C SER A 108 -5.75 18.35 -10.11
N GLY A 109 -4.81 17.60 -10.70
CA GLY A 109 -5.01 16.99 -12.02
C GLY A 109 -4.08 15.81 -12.33
N LYS A 110 -4.42 15.08 -13.40
CA LYS A 110 -3.67 13.88 -13.83
C LYS A 110 -2.21 14.18 -14.20
N HIS A 111 -1.93 15.33 -14.81
CA HIS A 111 -0.58 15.72 -15.19
C HIS A 111 0.32 15.96 -13.97
N GLU A 112 -0.23 16.55 -12.91
CA GLU A 112 0.46 16.76 -11.65
C GLU A 112 0.70 15.45 -10.91
N LEU A 113 -0.23 14.50 -10.99
CA LEU A 113 -0.15 13.20 -10.34
C LEU A 113 1.10 12.41 -10.78
N ALA A 114 1.36 12.35 -12.09
CA ALA A 114 2.54 11.65 -12.60
C ALA A 114 3.85 12.29 -12.10
N ALA A 115 3.95 13.62 -12.17
CA ALA A 115 5.10 14.36 -11.67
C ALA A 115 5.27 14.17 -10.15
N TYR A 116 4.18 14.19 -9.39
CA TYR A 116 4.17 13.96 -7.95
C TYR A 116 4.65 12.56 -7.58
N CYS A 117 4.13 11.51 -8.23
CA CYS A 117 4.58 10.14 -8.02
C CYS A 117 6.07 9.97 -8.37
N ASN A 118 6.57 10.64 -9.40
CA ASN A 118 7.99 10.62 -9.74
C ASN A 118 8.84 11.29 -8.66
N ARG A 119 8.41 12.45 -8.13
CA ARG A 119 9.10 13.10 -7.01
C ARG A 119 9.16 12.21 -5.77
N LEU A 120 8.04 11.57 -5.39
CA LEU A 120 8.01 10.62 -4.28
C LEU A 120 8.98 9.46 -4.48
N ARG A 121 8.97 8.85 -5.66
CA ARG A 121 9.88 7.73 -5.99
C ARG A 121 11.34 8.14 -5.87
N MET A 122 11.69 9.31 -6.39
CA MET A 122 13.06 9.83 -6.32
C MET A 122 13.47 10.13 -4.88
N GLY A 123 12.60 10.77 -4.09
CA GLY A 123 12.85 11.03 -2.67
C GLY A 123 13.12 9.76 -1.89
N TRP A 124 12.24 8.75 -2.00
CA TRP A 124 12.46 7.48 -1.30
C TRP A 124 13.70 6.73 -1.78
N ARG A 125 14.07 6.85 -3.06
CA ARG A 125 15.32 6.28 -3.57
C ARG A 125 16.53 6.97 -2.93
N GLN A 126 16.52 8.30 -2.84
CA GLN A 126 17.59 9.06 -2.20
C GLN A 126 17.71 8.69 -0.72
N ASP A 127 16.59 8.58 0.00
CA ASP A 127 16.56 8.15 1.40
C ASP A 127 17.14 6.74 1.58
N LEU A 128 16.79 5.81 0.68
CA LEU A 128 17.31 4.44 0.72
C LEU A 128 18.83 4.41 0.49
N ILE A 129 19.33 5.19 -0.48
CA ILE A 129 20.77 5.29 -0.75
C ILE A 129 21.51 5.85 0.46
N ALA A 130 20.97 6.91 1.07
CA ALA A 130 21.59 7.56 2.23
C ALA A 130 21.62 6.64 3.46
N LYS A 131 20.52 5.92 3.75
CA LYS A 131 20.39 5.08 4.95
C LYS A 131 20.99 3.68 4.78
N HIS A 132 20.95 3.14 3.56
CA HIS A 132 21.35 1.76 3.26
C HIS A 132 22.12 1.65 1.93
N PRO A 133 23.32 2.25 1.83
CA PRO A 133 24.05 2.36 0.56
C PRO A 133 24.36 1.01 -0.11
N ILE A 134 24.65 -0.03 0.69
CA ILE A 134 24.92 -1.38 0.18
C ILE A 134 23.66 -2.01 -0.43
N LEU A 135 22.51 -1.89 0.23
CA LEU A 135 21.24 -2.41 -0.28
C LEU A 135 20.81 -1.66 -1.54
N ALA A 136 20.98 -0.35 -1.56
CA ALA A 136 20.69 0.47 -2.72
C ALA A 136 21.54 0.08 -3.94
N LYS A 137 22.86 -0.11 -3.75
CA LYS A 137 23.78 -0.57 -4.81
C LYS A 137 23.41 -1.96 -5.35
N ARG A 138 23.00 -2.88 -4.48
CA ARG A 138 22.51 -4.22 -4.88
C ARG A 138 21.22 -4.12 -5.70
N ALA A 139 20.25 -3.31 -5.25
CA ALA A 139 19.00 -3.10 -5.96
C ALA A 139 19.22 -2.49 -7.35
N GLU A 140 20.13 -1.53 -7.48
CA GLU A 140 20.47 -0.90 -8.76
C GLU A 140 21.13 -1.88 -9.73
N LYS A 141 22.09 -2.69 -9.26
CA LYS A 141 22.70 -3.75 -10.08
C LYS A 141 21.65 -4.74 -10.59
N HIS A 142 20.71 -5.13 -9.73
CA HIS A 142 19.64 -6.07 -10.09
C HIS A 142 18.64 -5.46 -11.08
N PHE A 143 18.33 -4.17 -10.95
CA PHE A 143 17.44 -3.46 -11.87
C PHE A 143 18.07 -3.34 -13.28
N ASN A 144 19.37 -3.11 -13.34
CA ASN A 144 20.12 -2.99 -14.60
C ASN A 144 20.47 -4.34 -15.24
N SER A 145 20.44 -5.44 -14.48
CA SER A 145 20.81 -6.78 -14.96
C SER A 145 19.63 -7.63 -15.45
N VAL A 146 18.39 -7.13 -15.39
CA VAL A 146 17.20 -7.88 -15.83
C VAL A 146 16.78 -7.38 -17.23
N PRO A 147 17.01 -8.15 -18.31
CA PRO A 147 16.70 -7.73 -19.68
C PRO A 147 15.18 -7.66 -19.97
N VAL A 148 14.35 -8.23 -19.09
CA VAL A 148 12.91 -8.46 -19.33
C VAL A 148 12.00 -7.34 -18.79
N LEU A 149 12.55 -6.25 -18.24
CA LEU A 149 11.76 -5.15 -17.69
C LEU A 149 11.38 -4.06 -18.71
N ARG A 150 11.72 -4.21 -20.00
CA ARG A 150 11.39 -3.23 -21.04
C ARG A 150 10.03 -3.41 -21.73
N THR A 151 9.33 -4.55 -21.59
CA THR A 151 8.17 -4.80 -22.49
C THR A 151 6.90 -5.44 -21.94
N THR A 152 6.81 -5.97 -20.71
CA THR A 152 5.52 -6.52 -20.24
C THR A 152 5.21 -6.22 -18.76
N GLY A 153 4.09 -5.53 -18.55
CA GLY A 153 3.64 -4.94 -17.28
C GLY A 153 3.14 -5.93 -16.23
N LEU A 154 3.88 -6.99 -15.93
CA LEU A 154 3.35 -8.11 -15.15
C LEU A 154 4.28 -8.62 -14.05
N LEU A 155 4.92 -7.76 -13.24
CA LEU A 155 5.56 -8.16 -11.98
C LEU A 155 5.86 -6.95 -11.04
N ARG A 156 4.82 -6.25 -10.58
CA ARG A 156 4.92 -5.22 -9.51
C ARG A 156 4.32 -5.67 -8.15
N ARG A 157 4.38 -6.96 -7.83
CA ARG A 157 3.88 -7.50 -6.55
C ARG A 157 4.99 -8.23 -5.79
N LEU A 158 5.85 -7.47 -5.11
CA LEU A 158 6.45 -7.89 -3.83
C LEU A 158 7.17 -6.68 -3.21
N CYS A 159 6.52 -6.03 -2.24
CA CYS A 159 7.24 -5.24 -1.24
C CYS A 159 6.99 -5.95 0.08
N LEU A 160 7.78 -7.00 0.34
CA LEU A 160 7.94 -7.59 1.67
C LEU A 160 9.09 -6.83 2.33
N PHE A 161 8.76 -5.89 3.22
CA PHE A 161 9.69 -5.45 4.25
C PHE A 161 9.66 -6.52 5.35
N THR A 162 10.57 -7.47 5.30
CA THR A 162 10.97 -8.25 6.47
C THR A 162 12.35 -7.73 6.89
N ARG A 163 12.40 -7.10 8.06
CA ARG A 163 13.66 -6.78 8.74
C ARG A 163 14.36 -8.09 9.08
N HIS A 164 15.64 -8.18 8.73
CA HIS A 164 16.62 -8.98 9.49
C HIS A 164 17.28 -8.03 10.48
#